data_AF-A0A7C7KRK6-F1
#
_entry.id   AF-A0A7C7KRK6-F1
#
_cell.length_a   1.000
_cell.length_b   1.000
_cell.length_c   1.000
_cell.angle_alpha   90.00
_cell.angle_beta   90.00
_cell.angle_gamma   90.00
#
_symmetry.space_group_name_H-M   'P 1'
#
loop_
_entity.id
_entity.type
_entity.pdbx_description
1 polymer ?
#
loop_
_entity_poly.entity_id
_entity_poly.type
_entity_poly.pdbx_seq_one_letter_code
_entity_poly.pdbx_strand_id
1 'polypeptide(L)' 'MEERKEVEQNLQSQDQAQSQPQEVPRKPRITMKELLEAGVHFGHPKDKWNPKMKKFIFTTRNGIHII' A
#
# COMPACT_ATOMS: atom_id res chain seq x y z
N MET A 1 52.17 23.41 11.22
CA MET A 1 52.06 22.48 10.07
C MET A 1 50.91 21.49 10.26
N GLU A 2 50.38 21.34 11.48
CA GLU A 2 49.19 20.51 11.79
C GLU A 2 47.87 20.95 11.13
N GLU A 3 47.56 22.24 11.00
CA GLU A 3 46.21 22.68 10.57
C GLU A 3 45.83 22.26 9.14
N ARG A 4 46.82 22.01 8.28
CA ARG A 4 46.55 21.57 6.91
C ARG A 4 46.10 20.11 6.84
N LYS A 5 46.49 19.27 7.81
CA LYS A 5 46.09 17.86 7.85
C LYS A 5 44.62 17.70 8.26
N GLU A 6 44.12 18.61 9.08
CA GLU A 6 42.74 18.56 9.59
C GLU A 6 41.71 19.01 8.54
N VAL A 7 42.06 20.01 7.72
CA VAL A 7 41.21 20.46 6.59
C VAL A 7 41.13 19.38 5.50
N GLU A 8 42.22 18.64 5.27
CA GLU A 8 42.27 17.57 4.26
C GLU A 8 41.45 16.35 4.70
N GLN A 9 41.48 16.01 6.00
CA GLN A 9 40.67 14.94 6.60
C GLN A 9 39.16 15.27 6.61
N ASN A 10 38.82 16.56 6.78
CA ASN A 10 37.44 17.03 6.76
C ASN A 10 36.86 17.10 5.34
N LEU A 11 37.71 17.34 4.33
CA LEU A 11 37.28 17.36 2.92
C LEU A 11 37.07 15.95 2.35
N GLN A 12 37.82 14.96 2.83
CA GLN A 12 37.69 13.56 2.40
C GLN A 12 36.48 12.82 2.99
N SER A 13 35.80 13.41 3.98
CA SER A 13 34.66 12.79 4.67
C SER A 13 33.29 13.19 4.08
N GLN A 14 33.26 14.08 3.07
CA GLN A 14 32.00 14.62 2.52
C GLN A 14 31.48 13.88 1.28
N ASP A 15 32.24 12.94 0.71
CA ASP A 15 31.85 12.23 -0.52
C ASP A 15 31.20 10.85 -0.29
N GLN A 16 30.79 10.56 0.95
CA GLN A 16 30.00 9.36 1.25
C GLN A 16 28.59 9.71 1.73
N ALA A 17 27.88 10.52 0.94
CA ALA A 17 26.43 10.48 0.92
C ALA A 17 26.00 9.16 0.27
N GLN A 18 25.93 8.12 1.10
CA GLN A 18 25.40 6.81 0.74
C GLN A 18 24.02 7.00 0.09
N SER A 19 23.94 6.79 -1.21
CA SER A 19 22.72 6.62 -1.98
C SER A 19 22.09 5.29 -1.59
N GLN A 20 21.55 5.22 -0.37
CA GLN A 20 20.61 4.18 -0.03
C GLN A 20 19.40 4.36 -0.96
N PRO A 21 18.97 3.33 -1.71
CA PRO A 21 17.71 3.40 -2.42
C PRO A 21 16.65 3.61 -1.35
N GLN A 22 16.11 4.82 -1.26
CA GLN A 22 14.97 5.06 -0.38
C GLN A 22 13.84 4.20 -0.92
N GLU A 23 13.55 3.08 -0.24
CA GLU A 23 12.34 2.31 -0.46
C GLU A 23 11.17 3.21 -0.08
N VAL A 24 10.73 4.03 -1.04
CA VAL A 24 9.46 4.75 -0.91
C VAL A 24 8.40 3.69 -0.64
N PRO A 25 7.75 3.69 0.54
CA PRO A 25 6.68 2.75 0.77
C PRO A 25 5.62 3.06 -0.27
N ARG A 26 5.50 2.18 -1.27
CA ARG A 26 4.49 2.32 -2.32
C ARG A 26 3.16 2.11 -1.63
N LYS A 27 2.55 3.20 -1.17
CA LYS A 27 1.16 3.18 -0.72
C LYS A 27 0.37 2.61 -1.89
N PRO A 28 -0.38 1.50 -1.69
CA PRO A 28 -1.18 0.96 -2.77
C PRO A 28 -2.13 2.07 -3.23
N ARG A 29 -2.33 2.19 -4.56
CA ARG A 29 -3.17 3.24 -5.14
C ARG A 29 -4.58 3.24 -4.53
N ILE A 30 -5.05 2.06 -4.11
CA ILE A 30 -6.29 1.85 -3.39
C ILE A 30 -6.03 0.81 -2.29
N THR A 31 -6.50 1.11 -1.09
CA THR A 31 -6.46 0.23 0.08
C THR A 31 -7.78 -0.56 0.22
N MET A 32 -7.75 -1.71 0.91
CA MET A 32 -8.97 -2.48 1.20
C MET A 32 -9.99 -1.65 1.99
N LYS A 33 -9.52 -0.83 2.93
CA LYS A 33 -10.36 0.06 3.72
C LYS A 33 -11.16 1.02 2.82
N GLU A 34 -10.51 1.62 1.83
CA GLU A 34 -11.17 2.54 0.89
C GLU A 34 -12.23 1.81 0.04
N LEU A 35 -12.00 0.56 -0.37
CA LEU A 35 -13.01 -0.24 -1.11
C LEU A 35 -14.23 -0.60 -0.25
N LEU A 36 -13.99 -0.89 1.03
CA LEU A 36 -15.06 -1.21 1.98
C LEU A 36 -15.90 0.04 2.27
N GLU A 37 -15.25 1.19 2.50
CA GLU A 37 -15.94 2.48 2.71
C GLU A 37 -16.74 2.92 1.47
N ALA A 38 -16.23 2.62 0.27
CA ALA A 38 -16.94 2.87 -0.99
C ALA A 38 -18.12 1.91 -1.24
N GLY A 39 -18.30 0.87 -0.42
CA GLY A 39 -19.44 -0.06 -0.51
C GLY A 39 -19.34 -1.12 -1.61
N VAL A 40 -18.15 -1.41 -2.14
CA VAL A 40 -17.94 -2.37 -3.25
C VAL A 40 -18.29 -3.82 -2.87
N HIS A 41 -18.27 -4.13 -1.57
CA HIS A 41 -18.57 -5.46 -1.05
C HIS A 41 -20.07 -5.82 -1.09
N PHE A 42 -20.98 -4.88 -1.40
CA PHE A 42 -22.39 -5.17 -1.59
C PHE A 42 -22.66 -5.71 -3.00
N GLY A 43 -23.13 -6.95 -3.05
CA GLY A 43 -23.52 -7.65 -4.26
C GLY A 43 -25.02 -7.54 -4.58
N HIS A 44 -25.51 -8.51 -5.35
CA HIS A 44 -26.89 -8.54 -5.78
C HIS A 44 -27.83 -9.08 -4.67
N PRO A 45 -29.13 -8.80 -4.74
CA PRO A 45 -30.12 -9.44 -3.89
C PRO A 45 -30.12 -10.97 -4.03
N LYS A 46 -30.41 -11.68 -2.94
CA LYS A 46 -30.43 -13.16 -2.86
C LYS A 46 -31.36 -13.84 -3.87
N ASP A 47 -32.38 -13.11 -4.35
CA ASP A 47 -33.39 -13.65 -5.27
C ASP A 47 -33.02 -13.38 -6.74
N LYS A 48 -32.07 -12.49 -7.01
CA LYS A 48 -31.71 -12.02 -8.35
C LYS A 48 -30.18 -11.97 -8.52
N TRP A 49 -29.52 -13.10 -8.29
CA TRP A 49 -28.06 -13.24 -8.46
C TRP A 49 -27.72 -14.35 -9.45
N ASN A 50 -26.52 -14.28 -10.03
CA ASN A 50 -26.01 -15.31 -10.93
C ASN A 50 -25.29 -16.42 -10.13
N PRO A 51 -25.72 -17.69 -10.18
CA PRO A 51 -25.10 -18.80 -9.46
C PRO A 51 -23.58 -18.94 -9.63
N LYS A 52 -23.03 -18.46 -10.75
CA LYS A 52 -21.57 -18.45 -11.00
C LYS A 52 -20.79 -17.55 -10.03
N MET A 53 -21.45 -16.63 -9.34
CA MET A 53 -20.86 -15.76 -8.32
C MET A 53 -20.65 -16.45 -6.97
N LYS A 54 -21.13 -17.70 -6.78
CA LYS A 54 -21.15 -18.37 -5.46
C LYS A 54 -19.78 -18.42 -4.78
N LYS A 55 -18.72 -18.62 -5.55
CA LYS A 55 -17.33 -18.70 -5.07
C LYS A 55 -16.77 -17.37 -4.54
N PHE A 56 -17.42 -16.26 -4.88
CA PHE A 56 -17.02 -14.91 -4.47
C PHE A 56 -17.93 -14.34 -3.40
N ILE A 57 -18.99 -15.04 -2.98
CA ILE A 57 -19.91 -14.55 -1.97
C ILE A 57 -19.43 -15.02 -0.61
N PHE A 58 -19.13 -14.09 0.28
CA PHE A 58 -18.80 -14.37 1.67
C PHE A 58 -20.05 -14.78 2.47
N THR A 59 -21.10 -13.98 2.45
CA THR A 59 -22.35 -14.26 3.19
C THR A 59 -23.54 -13.49 2.63
N THR A 60 -24.72 -13.67 3.22
CA THR A 60 -25.93 -12.89 2.90
C THR A 60 -26.46 -12.26 4.16
N ARG A 61 -26.67 -10.93 4.13
CA ARG A 61 -27.27 -10.18 5.23
C ARG A 61 -28.39 -9.30 4.69
N ASN A 62 -29.54 -9.33 5.35
CA ASN A 62 -30.73 -8.55 4.95
C ASN A 62 -31.13 -8.77 3.48
N GLY A 63 -30.92 -9.98 2.95
CA GLY A 63 -31.26 -10.31 1.57
C GLY A 63 -30.28 -9.80 0.50
N ILE A 64 -29.15 -9.20 0.87
CA ILE A 64 -28.09 -8.76 -0.05
C ILE A 64 -26.86 -9.67 0.13
N HIS A 65 -26.25 -10.10 -0.99
CA HIS A 65 -24.99 -10.81 -0.95
C HIS A 65 -23.84 -9.87 -0.58
N ILE A 66 -22.98 -10.31 0.33
CA ILE A 66 -21.70 -9.67 0.62
C ILE A 66 -20.64 -10.47 -0.11
N ILE A 67 -19.92 -9.80 -1.01
CA ILE A 67 -18.82 -10.35 -1.81
C ILE A 67 -17.55 -10.32 -0.96
#